data_AF-A0A850JIG5-F1
#
_entry.id   AF-A0A850JIG5-F1
#
_cell.length_a   1.000
_cell.length_b   1.000
_cell.length_c   1.000
_cell.angle_alpha   90.00
_cell.angle_beta   90.00
_cell.angle_gamma   90.00
#
_symmetry.space_group_name_H-M   'P 1'
#
loop_
_entity.id
_entity.type
_entity.pdbx_description
1 polymer ?
#
loop_
_entity_poly.entity_id
_entity_poly.type
_entity_poly.pdbx_seq_one_letter_code
_entity_poly.pdbx_strand_id
1 'polypeptide(L)'
;MSRDTHPGVQCPHCQSHLALVPVPGNTVPGNPVLGNTVVPPIPAVPLVVKEEWQPPPVAEVLAVYAGRAKDTVTATRGAAKVRESLNRAKAAGAQRRAAQQTARRTPKSA
;
A
#
# COMPACT_ATOMS: atom_id res chain seq x y z
N MET A 1 -17.37 20.66 39.41
CA MET A 1 -16.81 19.77 38.37
C MET A 1 -16.98 20.49 37.04
N SER A 2 -16.07 21.40 36.72
CA SER A 2 -16.14 22.20 35.49
C SER A 2 -15.85 21.28 34.30
N ARG A 3 -16.81 21.15 33.38
CA ARG A 3 -16.58 20.47 32.10
C ARG A 3 -15.84 21.45 31.20
N ASP A 4 -14.61 21.12 30.84
CA ASP A 4 -13.83 21.89 29.88
C ASP A 4 -14.43 21.72 28.47
N THR A 5 -15.48 22.51 28.19
CA THR A 5 -16.01 22.70 26.84
C THR A 5 -15.06 23.60 26.07
N HIS A 6 -14.36 23.06 25.08
CA HIS A 6 -13.39 23.81 24.30
C HIS A 6 -14.08 24.47 23.10
N PRO A 7 -13.98 25.80 22.92
CA PRO A 7 -14.69 26.52 21.86
C PRO A 7 -14.22 26.15 20.45
N GLY A 8 -13.03 25.58 20.32
CA GLY A 8 -12.44 25.15 19.06
C GLY A 8 -12.84 23.76 18.57
N VAL A 9 -13.58 22.98 19.38
CA VAL A 9 -13.99 21.61 19.01
C VAL A 9 -15.51 21.56 18.91
N GLN A 10 -16.02 21.71 17.69
CA GLN A 10 -17.45 21.71 17.38
C GLN A 10 -17.81 20.53 16.50
N CYS A 11 -19.01 19.96 16.73
CA CYS A 11 -19.55 18.92 15.86
C CYS A 11 -19.88 19.52 14.47
N PRO A 12 -19.37 18.95 13.36
CA PRO A 12 -19.63 19.49 12.02
C PRO A 12 -21.10 19.36 11.58
N HIS A 13 -21.89 18.53 12.25
CA HIS A 13 -23.30 18.31 11.90
C HIS A 13 -24.29 19.23 12.61
N CYS A 14 -24.01 19.61 13.86
CA CYS A 14 -24.93 20.40 14.68
C CYS A 14 -24.27 21.59 15.38
N GLN A 15 -22.98 21.86 15.10
CA GLN A 15 -22.17 22.97 15.63
C GLN A 15 -22.13 23.05 17.16
N SER A 16 -22.50 21.98 17.85
CA SER A 16 -22.49 21.92 19.31
C SER A 16 -21.06 21.78 19.84
N HIS A 17 -20.76 22.45 20.95
CA HIS A 17 -19.45 22.36 21.61
C HIS A 17 -19.24 20.98 22.23
N LEU A 18 -18.09 20.37 21.96
CA LEU A 18 -17.72 19.06 22.48
C LEU A 18 -16.88 19.22 23.76
N ALA A 19 -17.08 18.31 24.70
CA ALA A 19 -16.29 18.21 25.92
C ALA A 19 -15.29 17.06 25.79
N LEU A 20 -14.03 17.31 26.12
CA LEU A 20 -13.00 16.27 26.16
C LEU A 20 -13.11 15.51 27.48
N VAL A 21 -13.21 14.18 27.41
CA VAL A 21 -13.21 13.31 28.59
C VAL A 21 -11.86 12.62 28.68
N PRO A 22 -11.04 12.89 29.71
CA PRO A 22 -9.80 12.16 29.92
C PRO A 22 -10.08 10.68 30.16
N VAL A 23 -9.51 9.80 29.35
CA VAL A 23 -9.54 8.35 29.56
C VAL A 23 -8.36 7.97 30.46
N PRO A 24 -8.58 7.38 31.65
CA PRO A 24 -7.49 6.91 32.49
C PRO A 24 -6.96 5.60 31.90
N GLY A 25 -5.80 5.65 31.24
CA GLY A 25 -5.10 4.44 30.82
C GLY A 25 -4.28 4.60 29.56
N ASN A 26 -3.14 5.29 29.66
CA ASN A 26 -2.04 5.06 28.72
C ASN A 26 -0.73 5.22 29.50
N THR A 27 -0.34 4.16 30.21
CA THR A 27 1.02 4.03 30.71
C THR A 27 1.95 3.77 29.53
N VAL A 28 2.57 4.83 29.03
CA VAL A 28 3.75 4.75 28.16
C VAL A 28 4.85 4.03 28.96
N PRO A 29 5.52 2.99 28.43
CA PRO A 29 6.60 2.32 29.14
C PRO A 29 7.82 3.26 29.15
N GLY A 30 8.01 4.01 30.24
CA GLY A 30 9.19 4.85 30.37
C GLY A 30 9.28 5.86 31.52
N ASN A 31 8.31 5.96 32.44
CA ASN A 31 8.46 6.88 33.59
C ASN A 31 7.81 6.29 34.86
N PRO A 32 8.53 6.18 36.00
CA PRO A 32 7.98 5.60 37.20
C PRO A 32 7.18 6.67 37.95
N VAL A 33 5.87 6.44 38.10
CA VAL A 33 5.08 7.14 39.11
C VAL A 33 4.49 6.09 40.04
N LEU A 34 4.99 6.08 41.27
CA LEU A 34 4.42 5.37 42.41
C LEU A 34 2.92 5.66 42.52
N GLY A 35 2.10 4.62 42.63
CA GLY A 35 0.69 4.76 42.94
C GLY A 35 0.06 3.40 43.21
N ASN A 36 0.12 2.97 44.47
CA ASN A 36 -0.40 1.70 44.96
C ASN A 36 -1.92 1.57 44.72
N THR A 37 -2.37 0.52 44.02
CA THR A 37 -3.71 -0.04 44.23
C THR A 37 -3.70 -1.53 43.94
N VAL A 38 -3.92 -2.34 44.97
CA VAL A 38 -4.09 -3.80 44.88
C VAL A 38 -5.49 -4.08 44.31
N VAL A 39 -5.57 -4.80 43.19
CA VAL A 39 -6.81 -5.35 42.64
C VAL A 39 -6.57 -6.84 42.33
N PRO A 40 -7.43 -7.78 42.79
CA PRO A 40 -7.22 -9.22 42.57
C PRO A 40 -7.36 -9.60 41.08
N PRO A 41 -6.73 -10.70 40.62
CA PRO A 41 -6.74 -11.07 39.21
C PRO A 41 -8.13 -11.60 38.82
N ILE A 42 -8.89 -10.79 38.08
CA ILE A 42 -10.07 -11.24 37.35
C ILE A 42 -9.58 -11.87 36.04
N PRO A 43 -9.97 -13.11 35.69
CA PRO A 43 -9.56 -13.72 34.44
C PRO A 43 -10.05 -12.88 33.26
N ALA A 44 -9.10 -12.31 32.51
CA ALA A 44 -9.35 -11.48 31.35
C ALA A 44 -9.95 -12.32 30.23
N VAL A 45 -11.28 -12.25 30.08
CA VAL A 45 -11.95 -12.63 28.83
C VAL A 45 -11.60 -11.53 27.82
N PRO A 46 -11.00 -11.82 26.66
CA PRO A 46 -10.71 -10.78 25.67
C PRO A 46 -12.02 -10.25 25.11
N LEU A 47 -12.48 -9.11 25.65
CA LEU A 47 -13.49 -8.30 25.01
C LEU A 47 -12.83 -7.68 23.77
N VAL A 48 -13.09 -8.29 22.61
CA VAL A 48 -12.78 -7.69 21.31
C VAL A 48 -13.67 -6.46 21.18
N VAL A 49 -13.15 -5.31 21.62
CA VAL A 49 -13.72 -3.99 21.35
C VAL A 49 -13.61 -3.78 19.84
N LYS A 50 -14.74 -3.94 19.18
CA LYS A 50 -14.87 -3.89 17.72
C LYS A 50 -15.06 -2.43 17.32
N GLU A 51 -13.99 -1.63 17.42
CA GLU A 51 -14.12 -0.17 17.30
C GLU A 51 -12.85 0.49 16.76
N GLU A 52 -12.56 0.21 15.50
CA GLU A 52 -11.85 1.11 14.59
C GLU A 52 -12.18 0.57 13.20
N TRP A 53 -12.48 1.41 12.22
CA TRP A 53 -12.54 0.93 10.84
C TRP A 53 -11.12 0.47 10.46
N GLN A 54 -10.84 -0.81 10.67
CA GLN A 54 -9.60 -1.42 10.24
C GLN A 54 -9.72 -1.63 8.73
N PRO A 55 -8.81 -1.11 7.90
CA PRO A 55 -8.81 -1.46 6.49
C PRO A 55 -8.71 -2.99 6.39
N PRO A 56 -9.51 -3.63 5.53
CA PRO A 56 -9.53 -5.07 5.42
C PRO A 56 -8.10 -5.59 5.22
N PRO A 57 -7.71 -6.65 5.93
CA PRO A 57 -6.35 -7.17 5.84
C PRO A 57 -6.01 -7.46 4.38
N VAL A 58 -4.78 -7.16 3.99
CA VAL A 58 -4.33 -7.25 2.58
C VAL A 58 -4.60 -8.65 2.01
N ALA A 59 -4.55 -9.69 2.84
CA ALA A 59 -4.92 -11.05 2.45
C ALA A 59 -6.36 -11.18 1.94
N GLU A 60 -7.33 -10.49 2.55
CA GLU A 60 -8.73 -10.47 2.10
C GLU A 60 -8.91 -9.65 0.83
N VAL A 61 -8.20 -8.53 0.70
CA VAL A 61 -8.19 -7.71 -0.53
C VAL A 61 -7.59 -8.49 -1.69
N LEU A 62 -6.48 -9.20 -1.44
CA LEU A 62 -5.82 -10.05 -2.44
C LEU A 62 -6.60 -11.33 -2.70
N ALA A 63 -7.39 -11.85 -1.76
CA ALA A 63 -8.25 -13.02 -1.97
C ALA A 63 -9.27 -12.79 -3.10
N VAL A 64 -9.79 -11.56 -3.23
CA VAL A 64 -10.64 -11.15 -4.37
C VAL A 64 -9.94 -11.38 -5.72
N TYR A 65 -8.61 -11.34 -5.73
CA TYR A 65 -7.79 -11.56 -6.91
C TYR A 65 -7.08 -12.93 -6.93
N ALA A 66 -7.09 -13.68 -5.82
CA ALA A 66 -6.37 -14.95 -5.66
C ALA A 66 -6.94 -16.09 -6.54
N GLY A 67 -8.13 -15.91 -7.10
CA GLY A 67 -8.72 -16.80 -8.10
C GLY A 67 -8.79 -16.22 -9.52
N ARG A 68 -8.29 -15.00 -9.76
CA ARG A 68 -8.21 -14.48 -11.13
C ARG A 68 -7.11 -15.24 -11.86
N ALA A 69 -7.53 -16.28 -12.57
CA ALA A 69 -6.70 -16.93 -13.56
C ALA A 69 -6.25 -15.83 -14.54
N LYS A 70 -4.94 -15.54 -14.54
CA LYS A 70 -4.34 -14.77 -15.63
C LYS A 70 -4.64 -15.58 -16.88
N ASP A 71 -5.48 -15.05 -17.76
CA ASP A 71 -5.83 -15.71 -19.01
C ASP A 71 -4.53 -16.12 -19.73
N THR A 72 -4.26 -17.42 -19.69
CA THR A 72 -3.00 -17.99 -20.17
C THR A 72 -2.89 -17.81 -21.68
N VAL A 73 -4.02 -17.72 -22.39
CA VAL A 73 -4.08 -17.45 -23.83
C VAL A 73 -3.67 -16.00 -24.10
N THR A 74 -4.21 -15.04 -23.34
CA THR A 74 -3.78 -13.64 -23.46
C THR A 74 -2.32 -13.45 -23.07
N ALA A 75 -1.86 -14.11 -22.01
CA ALA A 75 -0.47 -14.04 -21.56
C ALA A 75 0.50 -14.63 -22.61
N THR A 76 0.19 -15.79 -23.18
CA THR A 76 1.00 -16.43 -24.22
C THR A 76 0.99 -15.63 -25.51
N ARG A 77 -0.15 -15.07 -25.93
CA ARG A 77 -0.26 -14.16 -27.08
C ARG A 77 0.56 -12.89 -26.85
N GLY A 78 0.51 -12.31 -25.66
CA GLY A 78 1.34 -11.17 -25.27
C GLY A 78 2.83 -11.50 -25.36
N ALA A 79 3.25 -12.62 -24.79
CA ALA A 79 4.63 -13.09 -24.86
C ALA A 79 5.10 -13.32 -26.31
N ALA A 80 4.25 -13.88 -27.17
CA ALA A 80 4.54 -14.06 -28.59
C ALA A 80 4.79 -12.72 -29.30
N LYS A 81 3.94 -11.71 -29.07
CA LYS A 81 4.13 -10.36 -29.62
C LYS A 81 5.43 -9.71 -29.17
N VAL A 82 5.82 -9.89 -27.90
CA VAL A 82 7.10 -9.36 -27.39
C VAL A 82 8.29 -10.02 -28.10
N ARG A 83 8.27 -11.36 -28.24
CA ARG A 83 9.32 -12.10 -28.95
C ARG A 83 9.45 -11.66 -30.40
N GLU A 84 8.33 -11.52 -31.09
CA GLU A 84 8.29 -11.05 -32.47
C GLU A 84 8.86 -9.63 -32.60
N SER A 85 8.47 -8.72 -31.71
CA SER A 85 9.00 -7.34 -31.66
C SER A 85 10.52 -7.32 -31.45
N LEU A 86 11.03 -8.11 -30.51
CA LEU A 86 12.48 -8.21 -30.28
C LEU A 86 13.22 -8.76 -31.48
N ASN A 87 12.67 -9.77 -32.15
CA ASN A 87 13.28 -10.33 -33.36
C ASN A 87 13.30 -9.31 -34.51
N ARG A 88 12.21 -8.56 -34.71
CA ARG A 88 12.19 -7.44 -35.66
C ARG A 88 13.23 -6.38 -35.34
N ALA A 89 13.35 -5.98 -34.07
CA ALA A 89 14.33 -4.98 -33.65
C ALA A 89 15.77 -5.46 -33.91
N LYS A 90 16.06 -6.74 -33.60
CA LYS A 90 17.37 -7.36 -33.90
C LYS A 90 17.66 -7.38 -35.40
N ALA A 91 16.70 -7.77 -36.23
CA ALA A 91 16.85 -7.80 -37.68
C ALA A 91 17.10 -6.40 -38.25
N ALA A 92 16.33 -5.40 -37.83
CA ALA A 92 16.54 -4.01 -38.24
C ALA A 92 17.92 -3.48 -37.80
N GLY A 93 18.36 -3.83 -36.58
CA GLY A 93 19.71 -3.50 -36.10
C GLY A 93 20.81 -4.13 -36.95
N ALA A 94 20.66 -5.40 -37.33
CA ALA A 94 21.60 -6.09 -38.21
C ALA A 94 21.66 -5.46 -39.61
N GLN A 95 20.51 -5.10 -40.18
CA GLN A 95 20.42 -4.41 -41.47
C GLN A 95 21.14 -3.05 -41.44
N ARG A 96 20.92 -2.25 -40.39
CA ARG A 96 21.62 -0.96 -40.23
C ARG A 96 23.12 -1.13 -40.16
N ARG A 97 23.61 -2.13 -39.40
CA ARG A 97 25.04 -2.45 -39.31
C ARG A 97 25.60 -2.88 -40.66
N ALA A 98 24.89 -3.73 -41.40
CA ALA A 98 25.30 -4.15 -42.74
C ALA A 98 25.39 -2.95 -43.70
N ALA A 99 24.37 -2.08 -43.72
CA ALA A 99 24.36 -0.86 -44.54
C ALA A 99 25.52 0.09 -44.18
N GLN A 100 25.81 0.27 -42.88
CA GLN A 100 26.95 1.07 -42.42
C GLN A 100 28.30 0.47 -42.87
N GLN A 101 28.43 -0.86 -42.85
CA GLN A 101 29.64 -1.52 -43.34
C GLN A 101 29.82 -1.35 -44.84
N THR A 102 28.75 -1.49 -45.63
CA THR A 102 28.79 -1.24 -47.08
C THR A 102 29.16 0.21 -47.38
N ALA A 103 28.55 1.18 -46.70
CA ALA A 103 28.86 2.61 -46.87
C ALA A 103 30.31 2.97 -46.48
N ARG A 104 30.89 2.28 -45.48
CA ARG A 104 32.31 2.43 -45.13
C ARG A 104 33.25 1.78 -46.15
N ARG A 105 32.79 0.73 -46.82
CA ARG A 105 33.58 -0.04 -47.79
C ARG A 105 33.51 0.51 -49.21
N THR A 106 32.54 1.35 -49.55
CA THR A 106 32.57 2.09 -50.81
C THR A 106 33.69 3.13 -50.73
N PRO A 107 34.83 2.93 -51.43
CA PRO A 107 35.86 3.95 -51.48
C PRO A 107 35.25 5.17 -52.19
N LYS A 108 35.41 6.34 -51.59
CA LYS A 108 35.07 7.60 -52.26
C LYS A 108 36.10 7.79 -53.37
N SER A 109 35.79 7.32 -54.57
CA SER A 109 36.56 7.64 -55.77
C SER A 109 36.49 9.16 -55.97
N ALA A 110 37.68 9.76 -56.09
CA ALA A 110 37.95 11.19 -56.22
C ALA A 110 37.26 11.82 -57.44
#